data_AF-A0A1I0QEZ3-F1
#
_entry.id   AF-A0A1I0QEZ3-F1
#
_cell.length_a   1.000
_cell.length_b   1.000
_cell.length_c   1.000
_cell.angle_alpha   90.00
_cell.angle_beta   90.00
_cell.angle_gamma   90.00
#
_symmetry.space_group_name_H-M   'P 1'
#
loop_
_entity.id
_entity.type
_entity.pdbx_description
1 polymer ?
#
loop_
_entity_poly.entity_id
_entity_poly.type
_entity_poly.pdbx_seq_one_letter_code
_entity_poly.pdbx_strand_id
1 'polypeptide(L)' 'MSKYKDVVVTLSKKHPETSEPVQAGHTYVVGALGGKKRWYEVGTEQLNNLKNEDLQKELYKLLHPQTHH' A
#
# COMPACT_ATOMS: atom_id res chain seq x y z
N MET A 1 -17.28 -5.12 11.43
CA MET A 1 -15.82 -4.89 11.36
C MET A 1 -15.48 -4.46 9.93
N SER A 2 -14.80 -3.35 9.76
CA SER A 2 -14.46 -2.83 8.43
C SER A 2 -13.39 -3.70 7.76
N LYS A 3 -13.69 -4.31 6.62
CA LYS A 3 -12.78 -5.25 5.89
C LYS A 3 -11.43 -4.67 5.49
N TYR A 4 -11.28 -3.33 5.45
CA TYR A 4 -10.01 -2.66 5.19
C TYR A 4 -9.05 -2.68 6.39
N LYS A 5 -9.54 -2.92 7.61
CA LYS A 5 -8.70 -2.98 8.82
C LYS A 5 -7.84 -4.23 8.86
N ASP A 6 -8.22 -5.26 8.12
CA ASP A 6 -7.44 -6.48 7.93
C ASP A 6 -6.25 -6.30 6.97
N VAL A 7 -6.15 -5.15 6.29
CA VAL A 7 -5.01 -4.84 5.42
C VAL A 7 -3.81 -4.44 6.29
N VAL A 8 -2.76 -5.25 6.22
CA VAL A 8 -1.46 -4.95 6.81
C VAL A 8 -0.73 -3.99 5.90
N VAL A 9 -0.42 -2.79 6.40
CA VAL A 9 0.35 -1.77 5.68
C VAL A 9 1.81 -1.84 6.13
N THR A 10 2.73 -1.89 5.19
CA THR A 10 4.17 -1.86 5.43
C THR A 10 4.82 -0.83 4.52
N LEU A 11 5.61 0.06 5.10
CA LEU A 11 6.36 1.07 4.37
C LEU A 11 7.77 0.53 4.09
N SER A 12 8.21 0.63 2.83
CA SER A 12 9.52 0.15 2.41
C SER A 12 10.21 1.17 1.52
N LYS A 13 11.53 1.33 1.71
CA LYS A 13 12.40 2.07 0.79
C LYS A 13 12.98 1.20 -0.32
N LYS A 14 12.51 -0.04 -0.43
CA LYS A 14 12.90 -1.00 -1.47
C LYS A 14 11.67 -1.63 -2.11
N HIS A 15 11.74 -1.85 -3.41
CA HIS A 15 10.69 -2.49 -4.18
C HIS A 15 10.46 -3.92 -3.65
N PRO A 16 9.21 -4.30 -3.34
CA PRO A 16 8.92 -5.55 -2.61
C PRO A 16 9.08 -6.84 -3.45
N GLU A 17 9.42 -6.73 -4.74
CA GLU A 17 9.71 -7.87 -5.61
C GLU A 17 11.14 -7.87 -6.14
N THR A 18 11.60 -6.73 -6.64
CA THR A 18 12.92 -6.60 -7.27
C THR A 18 14.00 -6.22 -6.27
N SER A 19 13.63 -5.85 -5.04
CA SER A 19 14.54 -5.34 -4.00
C SER A 19 15.30 -4.06 -4.39
N GLU A 20 14.91 -3.43 -5.50
CA GLU A 20 15.51 -2.19 -5.98
C GLU A 20 15.22 -1.02 -5.03
N PRO A 21 16.15 -0.07 -4.88
CA PRO A 21 15.90 1.10 -4.06
C PRO A 21 14.78 1.96 -4.67
N VAL A 22 13.94 2.50 -3.80
CA VAL A 22 12.90 3.46 -4.20
C VAL A 22 13.55 4.77 -4.69
N GLN A 23 12.87 5.46 -5.61
CA GLN A 23 13.30 6.78 -6.07
C GLN A 23 13.46 7.75 -4.90
N ALA A 24 14.43 8.67 -5.00
CA ALA A 24 14.62 9.71 -4.00
C ALA A 24 13.32 10.48 -3.76
N GLY A 25 13.00 10.69 -2.47
CA GLY A 25 11.76 11.35 -2.07
C GLY A 25 10.50 10.48 -2.15
N HIS A 26 10.59 9.20 -2.53
CA HIS A 26 9.46 8.28 -2.61
C HIS A 26 9.55 7.15 -1.57
N THR A 27 8.44 6.47 -1.33
CA THR A 27 8.32 5.31 -0.44
C THR A 27 7.33 4.32 -1.06
N TYR A 28 7.61 3.03 -0.96
CA TYR A 28 6.66 1.99 -1.33
C TYR A 28 5.73 1.71 -0.17
N VAL A 29 4.43 1.81 -0.44
CA VAL A 29 3.37 1.38 0.47
C VAL A 29 2.95 -0.01 0.04
N VAL A 30 3.26 -0.99 0.86
CA VAL A 30 2.96 -2.41 0.61
C VAL A 30 1.78 -2.82 1.46
N GLY A 31 0.73 -3.32 0.83
CA GLY A 31 -0.45 -3.87 1.46
C GLY A 31 -0.51 -5.38 1.31
N ALA A 32 -0.76 -6.08 2.42
CA ALA A 32 -1.06 -7.50 2.42
C ALA A 32 -2.45 -7.76 3.03
N LEU A 33 -3.24 -8.61 2.37
CA LEU A 33 -4.54 -9.06 2.85
C LEU A 33 -4.70 -10.56 2.57
N GLY A 34 -4.66 -11.37 3.62
CA GLY A 34 -4.65 -12.83 3.52
C GLY A 34 -3.43 -13.33 2.75
N GLY A 35 -3.64 -13.76 1.50
CA GLY A 35 -2.59 -14.21 0.58
C GLY A 35 -2.30 -13.26 -0.59
N LYS A 36 -2.99 -12.11 -0.67
CA LYS A 36 -2.78 -11.12 -1.73
C LYS A 36 -1.82 -10.05 -1.22
N LYS A 37 -0.80 -9.73 -2.02
CA LYS A 37 0.13 -8.61 -1.78
C LYS A 37 0.06 -7.65 -2.95
N ARG A 38 -0.09 -6.35 -2.67
CA ARG A 38 -0.03 -5.27 -3.65
C ARG A 38 0.78 -4.13 -3.06
N TRP A 39 1.32 -3.29 -3.91
CA TRP A 39 2.07 -2.12 -3.49
C TRP A 39 1.91 -1.02 -4.52
N TYR A 40 2.20 0.20 -4.08
CA TYR A 40 2.32 1.36 -4.93
C TYR A 40 3.41 2.28 -4.39
N GLU A 41 3.89 3.15 -5.26
CA GLU A 41 4.85 4.18 -4.91
C GLU A 41 4.11 5.47 -4.55
N VAL A 42 4.54 6.12 -3.48
CA VAL A 42 4.02 7.43 -3.09
C VAL A 42 5.17 8.35 -2.71
N GLY A 43 5.04 9.64 -2.99
CA GLY A 43 5.98 10.64 -2.49
C GLY A 43 5.98 10.64 -0.96
N THR A 44 7.16 10.73 -0.34
CA THR A 44 7.34 10.79 1.12
C THR A 44 6.62 12.00 1.72
N GLU A 45 6.61 13.13 1.01
CA GLU A 45 5.86 14.32 1.42
C GLU A 45 4.36 14.07 1.41
N GLN A 46 3.84 13.37 0.40
CA GLN A 46 2.42 12.97 0.35
C GLN A 46 2.10 11.97 1.47
N LEU A 47 2.97 10.98 1.69
CA LEU A 47 2.83 9.97 2.73
C LEU A 47 2.71 10.60 4.13
N ASN A 48 3.49 11.64 4.42
CA ASN A 48 3.41 12.36 5.70
C ASN A 48 2.06 13.04 5.93
N ASN A 49 1.31 13.35 4.86
CA ASN A 49 -0.02 13.94 4.93
C ASN A 49 -1.14 12.88 4.94
N LEU A 50 -0.83 11.62 4.63
CA LEU A 50 -1.80 10.52 4.60
C LEU A 50 -1.91 9.85 5.96
N LYS A 51 -3.14 9.49 6.37
CA LYS A 51 -3.34 8.67 7.56
C LYS A 51 -3.24 7.20 7.18
N ASN A 52 -2.90 6.36 8.16
CA ASN A 52 -2.87 4.92 7.96
C ASN A 52 -4.21 4.36 7.42
N GLU A 53 -5.34 4.97 7.81
CA GLU A 53 -6.66 4.57 7.31
C GLU A 53 -6.84 4.87 5.80
N ASP A 54 -6.26 5.96 5.31
CA ASP A 54 -6.27 6.30 3.88
C ASP A 54 -5.43 5.28 3.09
N LEU A 55 -4.23 4.95 3.60
CA LEU A 55 -3.37 3.91 3.01
C LEU A 55 -4.06 2.55 2.97
N GLN A 56 -4.72 2.15 4.06
CA GLN A 56 -5.49 0.90 4.13
C GLN A 56 -6.63 0.89 3.12
N LYS A 57 -7.37 1.99 2.94
CA LYS A 57 -8.45 2.09 1.96
C LYS A 57 -7.94 1.97 0.52
N GLU A 58 -6.84 2.65 0.19
CA GLU A 58 -6.23 2.58 -1.15
C GLU A 58 -5.71 1.16 -1.45
N LEU A 59 -4.95 0.58 -0.52
CA LEU A 59 -4.48 -0.80 -0.64
C LEU A 59 -5.63 -1.80 -0.74
N TYR A 60 -6.70 -1.61 0.04
CA TYR A 60 -7.88 -2.47 -0.03
C TYR A 60 -8.52 -2.44 -1.43
N LYS A 61 -8.62 -1.26 -2.07
CA LYS A 61 -9.09 -1.16 -3.46
C LYS A 61 -8.19 -1.91 -4.45
N LEU A 62 -6.87 -1.84 -4.27
CA LEU A 62 -5.90 -2.55 -5.12
C LEU A 62 -5.90 -4.08 -4.90
N LEU A 63 -6.07 -4.51 -3.64
CA LEU A 63 -6.10 -5.92 -3.24
C LEU A 63 -7.43 -6.59 -3.54
N HIS A 64 -8.51 -5.81 -3.51
CA HIS A 64 -9.87 -6.23 -3.76
C HIS A 64 -10.50 -5.30 -4.82
N PRO A 65 -10.03 -5.35 -6.08
CA PRO A 65 -10.77 -4.72 -7.16
C PRO A 65 -12.15 -5.37 -7.14
N GLN A 66 -13.17 -4.60 -6.75
CA GLN A 66 -14.54 -5.03 -6.94
C GLN A 66 -14.73 -5.06 -8.44
N THR A 67 -14.54 -6.24 -9.03
CA THR A 67 -15.09 -6.55 -10.33
C THR A 67 -16.59 -6.31 -10.18
N HIS A 68 -17.08 -5.15 -10.60
CA HIS A 68 -18.49 -4.97 -10.89
C HIS A 68 -18.80 -6.01 -11.97
N HIS A 69 -19.32 -7.16 -11.53
CA HIS A 69 -19.99 -8.13 -12.40
C HIS A 69 -21.33 -7.53 -12.84
#